data_AF-A0A5F4WBI6-F1
#
_entry.id   AF-A0A5F4WBI6-F1
#
_cell.length_a   1.000
_cell.length_b   1.000
_cell.length_c   1.000
_cell.angle_alpha   90.00
_cell.angle_beta   90.00
_cell.angle_gamma   90.00
#
_symmetry.space_group_name_H-M   'P 1'
#
loop_
_entity.id
_entity.type
_entity.pdbx_description
1 polymer ?
#
loop_
_entity_poly.entity_id
_entity_poly.type
_entity_poly.pdbx_seq_one_letter_code
_entity_poly.pdbx_strand_id
1 'polypeptide(L)'
;MRIHGHSLFLPPKMPKGKKAKGKKVAPAPAVMKKQEAKKVANSLSEKRPKNFGIGQDIQPKRDLTHFVKWPHSIRLQRQRAILYKRLKGLPAINQFTRALERQIATPLLKLAHRYRPETKQEKKQRLLALAEKKAAGKGDVPTKRPPVLRAGVNTVTASVENKKAQLVVTAYDMDPTELVVFLPALCRKMGVPYCIIKGKARLGCLVHRKT
;
A
#
# COMPACT_ATOMS: atom_id res chain seq x y z
N MET A 1 -2.13 5.28 22.42
CA MET A 1 -3.56 4.95 22.50
C MET A 1 -3.97 4.17 21.26
N ARG A 2 -4.15 2.84 21.40
CA ARG A 2 -5.00 2.02 20.52
C ARG A 2 -6.45 2.55 20.68
N ILE A 3 -7.44 2.34 19.80
CA ILE A 3 -8.10 1.10 19.40
C ILE A 3 -9.02 1.47 18.19
N HIS A 4 -8.95 0.78 17.04
CA HIS A 4 -9.89 -0.27 16.57
C HIS A 4 -11.36 0.20 16.58
N GLY A 5 -12.05 0.31 15.45
CA GLY A 5 -12.38 -0.82 14.58
C GLY A 5 -13.72 -1.40 15.06
N HIS A 6 -14.83 -0.90 14.52
CA HIS A 6 -16.16 -1.44 14.80
C HIS A 6 -16.25 -2.87 14.24
N SER A 7 -16.10 -3.84 15.13
CA SER A 7 -16.44 -5.24 14.92
C SER A 7 -17.95 -5.43 15.02
N LEU A 8 -18.47 -6.28 14.16
CA LEU A 8 -19.83 -6.81 14.19
C LEU A 8 -20.03 -7.58 15.51
N PHE A 9 -20.91 -7.07 16.38
CA PHE A 9 -21.32 -7.74 17.60
C PHE A 9 -22.80 -8.12 17.47
N LEU A 10 -23.08 -9.42 17.30
CA LEU A 10 -24.42 -10.00 17.42
C LEU A 10 -24.74 -10.19 18.91
N PRO A 11 -25.97 -9.88 19.40
CA PRO A 11 -26.30 -10.04 20.81
C PRO A 11 -26.68 -11.50 21.18
N PRO A 12 -26.40 -11.94 22.43
CA PRO A 12 -26.68 -13.29 22.91
C PRO A 12 -28.13 -13.46 23.43
N LYS A 13 -28.68 -14.67 23.31
CA LYS A 13 -30.00 -15.06 23.83
C LYS A 13 -29.94 -15.39 25.33
N MET A 14 -30.85 -14.83 26.13
CA MET A 14 -31.05 -15.17 27.54
C MET A 14 -32.26 -16.09 27.78
N PRO A 15 -32.27 -16.88 28.88
CA PRO A 15 -33.21 -17.98 29.13
C PRO A 15 -34.49 -17.52 29.87
N LYS A 16 -35.60 -18.23 29.63
CA LYS A 16 -36.92 -17.96 30.26
C LYS A 16 -37.06 -18.63 31.63
N GLY A 17 -37.34 -17.84 32.66
CA GLY A 17 -37.72 -18.29 34.01
C GLY A 17 -39.21 -18.65 34.14
N LYS A 18 -39.50 -19.62 35.03
CA LYS A 18 -40.82 -20.20 35.35
C LYS A 18 -41.73 -19.20 36.09
N LYS A 19 -43.04 -19.20 35.77
CA LYS A 19 -44.10 -18.49 36.52
C LYS A 19 -44.76 -19.38 37.57
N ALA A 20 -44.99 -18.81 38.77
CA ALA A 20 -45.76 -19.38 39.87
C ALA A 20 -47.29 -19.33 39.62
N LYS A 21 -48.01 -20.27 40.23
CA LYS A 21 -49.47 -20.44 40.20
C LYS A 21 -50.19 -19.44 41.12
N GLY A 22 -51.30 -18.86 40.64
CA GLY A 22 -52.28 -18.15 41.46
C GLY A 22 -53.63 -17.92 40.75
N LYS A 23 -54.68 -18.52 41.33
CA LYS A 23 -56.15 -18.38 41.14
C LYS A 23 -56.77 -18.58 39.75
N LYS A 24 -57.54 -19.67 39.61
CA LYS A 24 -58.51 -19.93 38.53
C LYS A 24 -59.65 -18.91 38.59
N VAL A 25 -59.72 -18.04 37.59
CA VAL A 25 -60.91 -17.24 37.24
C VAL A 25 -61.33 -17.73 35.84
N ALA A 26 -62.65 -17.85 35.63
CA ALA A 26 -63.26 -18.42 34.42
C ALA A 26 -62.71 -17.81 33.11
N PRO A 27 -62.58 -18.60 32.03
CA PRO A 27 -62.00 -18.12 30.78
C PRO A 27 -62.91 -17.07 30.13
N ALA A 28 -62.35 -15.90 29.84
CA ALA A 28 -63.01 -14.88 29.02
C ALA A 28 -63.26 -15.44 27.60
N PRO A 29 -64.40 -15.12 26.97
CA PRO A 29 -64.82 -15.70 25.70
C PRO A 29 -63.80 -15.42 24.57
N ALA A 30 -63.72 -16.36 23.63
CA ALA A 30 -62.75 -16.49 22.54
C ALA A 30 -62.77 -15.38 21.47
N VAL A 31 -62.92 -14.11 21.86
CA VAL A 31 -63.11 -12.97 20.94
C VAL A 31 -61.86 -12.09 20.79
N MET A 32 -60.86 -12.21 21.66
CA MET A 32 -59.62 -11.43 21.51
C MET A 32 -58.45 -12.26 20.99
N LYS A 33 -58.58 -12.78 19.77
CA LYS A 33 -57.41 -12.99 18.91
C LYS A 33 -56.80 -11.61 18.69
N LYS A 34 -55.62 -11.36 19.28
CA LYS A 34 -54.77 -10.22 18.92
C LYS A 34 -54.51 -10.32 17.42
N GLN A 35 -55.26 -9.55 16.64
CA GLN A 35 -55.06 -9.46 15.20
C GLN A 35 -53.66 -8.91 15.00
N GLU A 36 -52.78 -9.73 14.41
CA GLU A 36 -51.57 -9.19 13.77
C GLU A 36 -52.05 -8.09 12.84
N ALA A 37 -51.54 -6.87 13.04
CA ALA A 37 -51.86 -5.75 12.18
C ALA A 37 -51.56 -6.16 10.75
N LYS A 38 -52.61 -6.48 9.98
CA LYS A 38 -52.50 -6.72 8.54
C LYS A 38 -51.90 -5.44 7.98
N LYS A 39 -50.66 -5.53 7.48
CA LYS A 39 -50.04 -4.43 6.73
C LYS A 39 -51.05 -4.04 5.66
N VAL A 40 -51.59 -2.83 5.76
CA VAL A 40 -52.54 -2.30 4.79
C VAL A 40 -51.79 -2.24 3.46
N ALA A 41 -51.97 -3.24 2.61
CA ALA A 41 -51.41 -3.26 1.28
C ALA A 41 -52.13 -2.16 0.50
N ASN A 42 -51.40 -1.12 0.12
CA ASN A 42 -51.95 -0.03 -0.66
C ASN A 42 -52.37 -0.60 -2.02
N SER A 43 -53.68 -0.65 -2.29
CA SER A 43 -54.26 -1.22 -3.51
C SER A 43 -53.79 -0.53 -4.78
N LEU A 44 -53.25 0.68 -4.67
CA LEU A 44 -52.67 1.45 -5.76
C LEU A 44 -51.24 1.03 -6.16
N SER A 45 -50.59 0.16 -5.37
CA SER A 45 -49.20 -0.27 -5.62
C SER A 45 -49.11 -1.70 -6.14
N GLU A 46 -48.83 -1.85 -7.43
CA GLU A 46 -48.66 -3.13 -8.10
C GLU A 46 -47.18 -3.54 -8.22
N LYS A 47 -46.89 -4.84 -8.08
CA LYS A 47 -45.57 -5.37 -8.44
C LYS A 47 -45.47 -5.47 -9.96
N ARG A 48 -44.52 -4.75 -10.56
CA ARG A 48 -44.23 -4.79 -12.00
C ARG A 48 -42.82 -5.31 -12.25
N PRO A 49 -42.60 -6.64 -12.12
CA PRO A 49 -41.28 -7.22 -12.37
C PRO A 49 -40.95 -7.09 -13.86
N LYS A 50 -39.72 -6.67 -14.17
CA LYS A 50 -39.19 -6.62 -15.53
C LYS A 50 -38.39 -7.88 -15.82
N ASN A 51 -38.50 -8.40 -17.03
CA ASN A 51 -37.73 -9.53 -17.52
C ASN A 51 -36.58 -9.01 -18.39
N PHE A 52 -35.34 -9.12 -17.93
CA PHE A 52 -34.15 -8.65 -18.66
C PHE A 52 -33.49 -9.73 -19.54
N GLY A 53 -34.23 -10.78 -19.88
CA GLY A 53 -33.82 -11.78 -20.87
C GLY A 53 -33.64 -11.17 -22.27
N ILE A 54 -33.01 -11.94 -23.16
CA ILE A 54 -32.78 -11.50 -24.55
C ILE A 54 -34.13 -11.28 -25.23
N GLY A 55 -34.32 -10.10 -25.83
CA GLY A 55 -35.56 -9.74 -26.56
C GLY A 55 -36.75 -9.35 -25.69
N GLN A 56 -36.56 -9.18 -24.38
CA GLN A 56 -37.60 -8.77 -23.43
C GLN A 56 -37.44 -7.28 -23.07
N ASP A 57 -37.43 -6.91 -21.78
CA ASP A 57 -37.26 -5.53 -21.35
C ASP A 57 -35.83 -5.00 -21.57
N ILE A 58 -35.70 -3.67 -21.68
CA ILE A 58 -34.41 -2.98 -21.79
C ILE A 58 -33.51 -3.36 -20.61
N GLN A 59 -32.30 -3.80 -20.92
CA GLN A 59 -31.33 -4.21 -19.91
C GLN A 59 -30.99 -3.05 -18.96
N PRO A 60 -30.83 -3.34 -17.65
CA PRO A 60 -30.45 -2.32 -16.69
C PRO A 60 -29.02 -1.85 -16.95
N LYS A 61 -28.68 -0.67 -16.42
CA LYS A 61 -27.29 -0.20 -16.39
C LYS A 61 -26.46 -1.20 -15.56
N ARG A 62 -25.45 -1.80 -16.19
CA ARG A 62 -24.50 -2.73 -15.57
C ARG A 62 -23.09 -2.15 -15.60
N ASP A 63 -22.19 -2.76 -14.84
CA ASP A 63 -20.77 -2.43 -14.96
C ASP A 63 -20.25 -2.84 -16.36
N LEU A 64 -19.77 -1.85 -17.11
CA LEU A 64 -19.22 -2.03 -18.46
C LEU A 64 -17.70 -1.86 -18.48
N THR A 65 -17.01 -1.74 -17.35
CA THR A 65 -15.56 -1.46 -17.23
C THR A 65 -14.67 -2.33 -18.13
N HIS A 66 -15.04 -3.60 -18.34
CA HIS A 66 -14.35 -4.53 -19.24
C HIS A 66 -14.53 -4.22 -20.73
N PHE A 67 -15.70 -3.69 -21.12
CA PHE A 67 -16.06 -3.38 -22.51
C PHE A 67 -15.81 -1.91 -22.89
N VAL A 68 -15.42 -1.08 -21.92
CA VAL A 68 -15.05 0.32 -22.19
C VAL A 68 -13.91 0.37 -23.20
N LYS A 69 -14.09 1.20 -24.24
CA LYS A 69 -13.01 1.57 -25.15
C LYS A 69 -12.03 2.50 -24.43
N TRP A 70 -11.02 1.93 -23.79
CA TRP A 70 -10.03 2.67 -23.02
C TRP A 70 -9.19 3.61 -23.91
N PRO A 71 -8.81 4.81 -23.41
CA PRO A 71 -7.84 5.70 -24.02
C PRO A 71 -6.55 4.98 -24.42
N HIS A 72 -5.88 5.47 -25.46
CA HIS A 72 -4.72 4.81 -26.06
C HIS A 72 -3.58 4.56 -25.04
N SER A 73 -3.27 5.53 -24.18
CA SER A 73 -2.21 5.42 -23.16
C SER A 73 -2.45 4.28 -22.17
N ILE A 74 -3.68 4.12 -21.67
CA ILE A 74 -4.07 3.04 -20.76
C ILE A 74 -3.97 1.69 -21.46
N ARG A 75 -4.40 1.62 -22.72
CA ARG A 75 -4.30 0.40 -23.54
C ARG A 75 -2.84 -0.02 -23.71
N LEU A 76 -1.97 0.92 -24.09
CA LEU A 76 -0.55 0.68 -24.30
C LEU A 76 0.14 0.20 -23.01
N GLN A 77 -0.13 0.85 -21.87
CA GLN A 77 0.40 0.44 -20.57
C GLN A 77 -0.02 -0.98 -20.18
N ARG A 78 -1.30 -1.32 -20.37
CA ARG A 78 -1.84 -2.68 -20.10
C ARG A 78 -1.23 -3.71 -21.06
N GLN A 79 -1.14 -3.40 -22.34
CA GLN A 79 -0.51 -4.27 -23.35
C GLN A 79 0.96 -4.53 -23.04
N ARG A 80 1.73 -3.49 -22.65
CA ARG A 80 3.13 -3.62 -22.19
C ARG A 80 3.23 -4.60 -21.01
N ALA A 81 2.36 -4.48 -20.01
CA ALA A 81 2.35 -5.38 -18.85
C ALA A 81 1.99 -6.83 -19.21
N ILE A 82 1.06 -7.04 -20.15
CA ILE A 82 0.72 -8.39 -20.65
C ILE A 82 1.90 -8.97 -21.44
N LEU A 83 2.56 -8.16 -22.26
CA LEU A 83 3.70 -8.58 -23.07
C LEU A 83 4.85 -9.09 -22.20
N TYR A 84 5.21 -8.37 -21.12
CA TYR A 84 6.23 -8.82 -20.16
C TYR A 84 5.91 -10.16 -19.48
N LYS A 85 4.63 -10.53 -19.34
CA LYS A 85 4.24 -11.83 -18.78
C LYS A 85 4.28 -12.95 -19.80
N ARG A 86 3.99 -12.64 -21.08
CA ARG A 86 3.90 -13.63 -22.16
C ARG A 86 5.25 -13.94 -22.78
N LEU A 87 6.09 -12.92 -22.94
CA LEU A 87 7.44 -13.10 -23.45
C LEU A 87 8.33 -13.76 -22.40
N LYS A 88 9.17 -14.69 -22.84
CA LYS A 88 10.24 -15.24 -22.01
C LYS A 88 11.28 -14.13 -21.80
N GLY A 89 11.30 -13.55 -20.60
CA GLY A 89 12.26 -12.51 -20.24
C GLY A 89 13.67 -13.07 -20.01
N LEU A 90 14.68 -12.25 -20.31
CA LEU A 90 16.08 -12.56 -19.98
C LEU A 90 16.26 -12.70 -18.46
N PRO A 91 17.03 -13.68 -17.94
CA PRO A 91 17.26 -13.86 -16.51
C PRO A 91 17.77 -12.61 -15.79
N ALA A 92 18.62 -11.83 -16.47
CA ALA A 92 19.19 -10.59 -15.96
C ALA A 92 18.15 -9.47 -15.73
N ILE A 93 17.02 -9.52 -16.44
CA ILE A 93 15.88 -8.60 -16.22
C ILE A 93 14.91 -9.22 -15.22
N ASN A 94 14.67 -10.53 -15.34
CA ASN A 94 13.72 -11.22 -14.49
C ASN A 94 14.14 -11.27 -13.02
N GLN A 95 15.42 -11.12 -12.68
CA GLN A 95 15.85 -11.01 -11.28
C GLN A 95 15.19 -9.85 -10.53
N PHE A 96 14.79 -8.77 -11.22
CA PHE A 96 14.10 -7.64 -10.59
C PHE A 96 12.66 -7.96 -10.20
N THR A 97 12.01 -8.96 -10.82
CA THR A 97 10.66 -9.37 -10.41
C THR A 97 10.66 -10.02 -9.01
N ARG A 98 11.80 -10.58 -8.61
CA ARG A 98 12.02 -11.24 -7.32
C ARG A 98 12.45 -10.22 -6.26
N ALA A 99 11.50 -9.44 -5.78
CA ALA A 99 11.74 -8.43 -4.74
C ALA A 99 11.55 -8.99 -3.32
N LEU A 100 12.19 -8.31 -2.35
CA LEU A 100 12.13 -8.57 -0.92
C LEU A 100 10.70 -8.51 -0.38
N GLU A 101 10.37 -9.46 0.51
CA GLU A 101 9.05 -9.53 1.14
C GLU A 101 8.79 -8.36 2.09
N ARG A 102 7.51 -8.05 2.32
CA ARG A 102 7.08 -6.91 3.16
C ARG A 102 7.63 -7.00 4.58
N GLN A 103 7.70 -8.21 5.15
CA GLN A 103 8.17 -8.44 6.51
C GLN A 103 9.64 -8.02 6.69
N ILE A 104 10.51 -8.30 5.72
CA ILE A 104 11.93 -7.94 5.76
C ILE A 104 12.16 -6.49 5.29
N ALA A 105 11.39 -6.03 4.31
CA ALA A 105 11.51 -4.68 3.77
C ALA A 105 11.16 -3.59 4.80
N THR A 106 10.23 -3.86 5.73
CA THR A 106 9.77 -2.85 6.70
C THR A 106 10.85 -2.49 7.73
N PRO A 107 11.50 -3.44 8.42
CA PRO A 107 12.65 -3.16 9.29
C PRO A 107 13.80 -2.48 8.55
N LEU A 108 14.12 -2.93 7.33
CA LEU A 108 15.18 -2.32 6.51
C LEU A 108 14.91 -0.84 6.27
N LEU A 109 13.69 -0.49 5.86
CA LEU A 109 13.33 0.91 5.61
C LEU A 109 13.26 1.74 6.90
N LYS A 110 12.88 1.14 8.04
CA LYS A 110 12.97 1.79 9.36
C LYS A 110 14.41 2.11 9.75
N LEU A 111 15.35 1.19 9.47
CA LEU A 111 16.77 1.43 9.66
C LEU A 111 17.26 2.55 8.73
N ALA A 112 16.92 2.47 7.44
CA ALA A 112 17.27 3.47 6.44
C ALA A 112 16.74 4.87 6.81
N HIS A 113 15.57 4.95 7.45
CA HIS A 113 14.99 6.22 7.91
C HIS A 113 15.88 6.95 8.94
N ARG A 114 16.68 6.24 9.73
CA ARG A 114 17.60 6.85 10.71
C ARG A 114 18.83 7.48 10.06
N TYR A 115 19.20 7.03 8.87
CA TYR A 115 20.41 7.45 8.14
C TYR A 115 20.08 8.36 6.94
N ARG A 116 18.92 9.04 6.96
CA ARG A 116 18.51 9.92 5.85
C ARG A 116 19.50 11.09 5.68
N PRO A 117 19.74 11.52 4.43
CA PRO A 117 20.51 12.73 4.19
C PRO A 117 19.74 13.97 4.66
N GLU A 118 20.48 15.01 5.02
CA GLU A 118 19.91 16.30 5.45
C GLU A 118 18.98 16.92 4.41
N THR A 119 17.93 17.59 4.90
CA THR A 119 17.08 18.43 4.04
C THR A 119 17.79 19.74 3.68
N LYS A 120 17.29 20.44 2.66
CA LYS A 120 17.82 21.76 2.28
C LYS A 120 17.71 22.79 3.43
N GLN A 121 16.66 22.70 4.23
CA GLN A 121 16.42 23.58 5.38
C GLN A 121 17.39 23.28 6.53
N GLU A 122 17.54 22.01 6.89
CA GLU A 122 18.54 21.57 7.89
C GLU A 122 19.96 21.94 7.46
N LYS A 123 20.27 21.79 6.16
CA LYS A 123 21.58 22.21 5.61
C LYS A 123 21.80 23.71 5.79
N LYS A 124 20.78 24.55 5.53
CA LYS A 124 20.85 26.00 5.74
C LYS A 124 21.10 26.32 7.22
N GLN A 125 20.33 25.71 8.12
CA GLN A 125 20.49 25.90 9.57
C GLN A 125 21.88 25.47 10.05
N ARG A 126 22.40 24.32 9.57
CA ARG A 126 23.76 23.87 9.90
C ARG A 126 24.80 24.89 9.44
N LEU A 127 24.68 25.42 8.22
CA LEU A 127 25.63 26.40 7.69
C LEU A 127 25.56 27.73 8.46
N LEU A 128 24.37 28.19 8.83
CA LEU A 128 24.19 29.37 9.69
C LEU A 128 24.83 29.18 11.06
N ALA A 129 24.56 28.06 11.73
CA ALA A 129 25.16 27.75 13.03
C ALA A 129 26.69 27.59 12.96
N LEU A 130 27.23 27.10 11.85
CA LEU A 130 28.68 27.06 11.61
C LEU A 130 29.25 28.47 11.41
N ALA A 131 28.57 29.31 10.63
CA ALA A 131 28.99 30.69 10.41
C ALA A 131 28.98 31.50 11.71
N GLU A 132 27.96 31.36 12.55
CA GLU A 132 27.87 31.99 13.87
C GLU A 132 29.02 31.53 14.80
N LYS A 133 29.31 30.21 14.84
CA LYS A 133 30.43 29.68 15.63
C LYS A 133 31.78 30.22 15.16
N LYS A 134 31.96 30.33 13.85
CA LYS A 134 33.17 30.90 13.25
C LYS A 134 33.31 32.39 13.55
N ALA A 135 32.21 33.15 13.49
CA ALA A 135 32.18 34.56 13.86
C ALA A 135 32.50 34.77 15.36
N ALA A 136 32.06 33.85 16.23
CA ALA A 136 32.36 33.84 17.66
C ALA A 136 33.82 33.41 18.00
N GLY A 137 34.72 33.35 17.02
CA GLY A 137 36.15 33.09 17.23
C GLY A 137 36.52 31.63 17.50
N LYS A 138 35.54 30.71 17.51
CA LYS A 138 35.83 29.27 17.50
C LYS A 138 36.25 28.93 16.06
N GLY A 139 37.56 28.78 15.82
CA GLY A 139 38.13 28.49 14.50
C GLY A 139 37.52 27.26 13.80
N ASP A 140 37.94 27.00 12.56
CA ASP A 140 37.43 25.87 11.75
C ASP A 140 37.88 24.52 12.32
N VAL A 141 37.15 24.01 13.32
CA VAL A 141 37.37 22.66 13.86
C VAL A 141 36.69 21.63 12.94
N PRO A 142 37.43 20.64 12.39
CA PRO A 142 36.87 19.61 11.54
C PRO A 142 35.78 18.81 12.26
N THR A 143 34.52 19.01 11.87
CA THR A 143 33.39 18.28 12.48
C THR A 143 33.26 16.89 11.87
N LYS A 144 33.16 15.86 12.73
CA LYS A 144 32.95 14.46 12.29
C LYS A 144 31.65 14.36 11.48
N ARG A 145 31.75 13.93 10.23
CA ARG A 145 30.59 13.79 9.34
C ARG A 145 29.73 12.58 9.78
N PRO A 146 28.41 12.74 9.97
CA PRO A 146 27.56 11.62 10.33
C PRO A 146 27.47 10.62 9.18
N PRO A 147 27.33 9.31 9.48
CA PRO A 147 27.03 8.31 8.45
C PRO A 147 25.64 8.60 7.88
N VAL A 148 25.55 8.69 6.55
CA VAL A 148 24.30 8.94 5.83
C VAL A 148 24.20 8.00 4.65
N LEU A 149 22.97 7.71 4.23
CA LEU A 149 22.70 6.95 3.01
C LEU A 149 23.33 7.63 1.80
N ARG A 150 23.98 6.82 0.96
CA ARG A 150 24.46 7.23 -0.37
C ARG A 150 23.42 6.86 -1.40
N ALA A 151 23.14 7.76 -2.33
CA ALA A 151 22.09 7.59 -3.33
C ALA A 151 22.58 8.01 -4.72
N GLY A 152 21.93 7.45 -5.74
CA GLY A 152 22.30 7.62 -7.14
C GLY A 152 23.19 6.47 -7.63
N VAL A 153 22.91 5.99 -8.84
CA VAL A 153 23.58 4.82 -9.42
C VAL A 153 25.09 5.01 -9.43
N ASN A 154 25.60 6.12 -9.98
CA ASN A 154 27.04 6.39 -10.09
C ASN A 154 27.78 6.42 -8.74
N THR A 155 27.15 7.00 -7.71
CA THR A 155 27.73 7.03 -6.36
C THR A 155 27.77 5.63 -5.74
N VAL A 156 26.72 4.86 -5.97
CA VAL A 156 26.58 3.50 -5.44
C VAL A 156 27.57 2.56 -6.14
N THR A 157 27.71 2.63 -7.47
CA THR A 157 28.67 1.81 -8.22
C THR A 157 30.10 2.06 -7.75
N ALA A 158 30.52 3.32 -7.64
CA ALA A 158 31.83 3.68 -7.11
C ALA A 158 32.01 3.18 -5.65
N SER A 159 30.95 3.16 -4.85
CA SER A 159 31.02 2.63 -3.47
C SER A 159 31.14 1.11 -3.41
N VAL A 160 30.56 0.40 -4.37
CA VAL A 160 30.65 -1.07 -4.50
C VAL A 160 32.02 -1.48 -5.01
N GLU A 161 32.54 -0.79 -6.03
CA GLU A 161 33.88 -1.05 -6.58
C GLU A 161 34.98 -0.81 -5.53
N ASN A 162 34.85 0.26 -4.75
CA ASN A 162 35.77 0.55 -3.65
C ASN A 162 35.54 -0.32 -2.39
N LYS A 163 34.59 -1.27 -2.42
CA LYS A 163 34.18 -2.11 -1.27
C LYS A 163 33.83 -1.30 0.00
N LYS A 164 33.35 -0.07 -0.16
CA LYS A 164 32.90 0.81 0.94
C LYS A 164 31.43 0.58 1.30
N ALA A 165 30.65 0.02 0.36
CA ALA A 165 29.25 -0.29 0.57
C ALA A 165 29.08 -1.54 1.43
N GLN A 166 28.29 -1.45 2.50
CA GLN A 166 27.94 -2.58 3.35
C GLN A 166 26.70 -3.34 2.86
N LEU A 167 25.74 -2.62 2.25
CA LEU A 167 24.51 -3.17 1.70
C LEU A 167 24.05 -2.29 0.54
N VAL A 168 23.64 -2.91 -0.57
CA VAL A 168 23.07 -2.21 -1.72
C VAL A 168 21.57 -2.50 -1.82
N VAL A 169 20.77 -1.45 -1.98
CA VAL A 169 19.33 -1.53 -2.12
C VAL A 169 18.93 -1.00 -3.49
N THR A 170 18.34 -1.85 -4.32
CA THR A 170 17.89 -1.50 -5.68
C THR A 170 16.38 -1.58 -5.77
N ALA A 171 15.73 -0.71 -6.56
CA ALA A 171 14.30 -0.84 -6.82
C ALA A 171 14.03 -1.78 -8.00
N TYR A 172 12.88 -2.44 -8.00
CA TYR A 172 12.48 -3.33 -9.10
C TYR A 172 11.87 -2.61 -10.32
N ASP A 173 11.34 -1.40 -10.12
CA ASP A 173 10.51 -0.64 -11.07
C ASP A 173 11.26 0.55 -11.69
N MET A 174 12.54 0.36 -11.98
CA MET A 174 13.35 1.35 -12.69
C MET A 174 13.05 1.31 -14.20
N ASP A 175 12.79 2.48 -14.77
CA ASP A 175 12.57 2.69 -16.21
C ASP A 175 13.44 3.88 -16.60
N PRO A 176 14.53 3.70 -17.38
CA PRO A 176 15.01 2.48 -18.05
C PRO A 176 15.68 1.44 -17.14
N THR A 177 15.51 0.15 -17.45
CA THR A 177 16.06 -0.98 -16.64
C THR A 177 17.58 -1.11 -16.78
N GLU A 178 18.12 -0.71 -17.92
CA GLU A 178 19.53 -0.77 -18.32
C GLU A 178 20.46 -0.10 -17.28
N LEU A 179 19.97 0.93 -16.61
CA LEU A 179 20.70 1.65 -15.56
C LEU A 179 21.07 0.78 -14.35
N VAL A 180 20.35 -0.31 -14.12
CA VAL A 180 20.53 -1.15 -12.92
C VAL A 180 20.80 -2.62 -13.21
N VAL A 181 20.67 -3.09 -14.46
CA VAL A 181 20.86 -4.51 -14.83
C VAL A 181 22.21 -5.06 -14.37
N PHE A 182 23.27 -4.25 -14.44
CA PHE A 182 24.62 -4.67 -14.08
C PHE A 182 24.88 -4.68 -12.57
N LEU A 183 24.07 -3.99 -11.75
CA LEU A 183 24.33 -3.82 -10.32
C LEU A 183 24.32 -5.14 -9.54
N PRO A 184 23.34 -6.06 -9.68
CA PRO A 184 23.36 -7.34 -8.98
C PRO A 184 24.62 -8.17 -9.30
N ALA A 185 25.06 -8.16 -10.56
CA ALA A 185 26.27 -8.86 -10.99
C ALA A 185 27.53 -8.22 -10.39
N LEU A 186 27.61 -6.90 -10.38
CA LEU A 186 28.70 -6.14 -9.77
C LEU A 186 28.79 -6.38 -8.26
N CYS A 187 27.66 -6.32 -7.55
CA CYS A 187 27.60 -6.59 -6.12
C CYS A 187 28.07 -8.01 -5.79
N ARG A 188 27.64 -9.00 -6.58
CA ARG A 188 28.09 -10.40 -6.42
C ARG A 188 29.59 -10.55 -6.68
N LYS A 189 30.14 -9.89 -7.72
CA LYS A 189 31.59 -9.93 -8.03
C LYS A 189 32.44 -9.30 -6.94
N MET A 190 31.96 -8.20 -6.35
CA MET A 190 32.69 -7.47 -5.29
C MET A 190 32.45 -8.03 -3.88
N GLY A 191 31.56 -9.01 -3.71
CA GLY A 191 31.22 -9.60 -2.41
C GLY A 191 30.35 -8.71 -1.52
N VAL A 192 29.62 -7.76 -2.11
CA VAL A 192 28.74 -6.85 -1.37
C VAL A 192 27.30 -7.39 -1.39
N PRO A 193 26.62 -7.53 -0.24
CA PRO A 193 25.25 -8.00 -0.22
C PRO A 193 24.31 -6.96 -0.84
N TYR A 194 23.32 -7.43 -1.60
CA TYR A 194 22.33 -6.58 -2.25
C TYR A 194 20.92 -7.11 -2.03
N CYS A 195 19.94 -6.21 -2.11
CA CYS A 195 18.52 -6.56 -2.05
C CYS A 195 17.71 -5.71 -3.03
N ILE A 196 16.62 -6.29 -3.52
CA ILE A 196 15.70 -5.64 -4.47
C ILE A 196 14.41 -5.32 -3.72
N ILE A 197 14.00 -4.06 -3.69
CA ILE A 197 12.80 -3.59 -2.96
C ILE A 197 11.70 -3.17 -3.95
N LYS A 198 10.46 -3.40 -3.54
CA LYS A 198 9.28 -2.90 -4.25
C LYS A 198 9.11 -1.38 -4.09
N GLY A 199 9.22 -0.64 -5.19
CA GLY A 199 8.83 0.76 -5.33
C GLY A 199 10.00 1.73 -5.23
N LYS A 200 10.46 2.26 -6.37
CA LYS A 200 11.50 3.31 -6.44
C LYS A 200 11.08 4.59 -5.71
N ALA A 201 9.79 4.91 -5.72
CA ALA A 201 9.22 6.05 -5.00
C ALA A 201 9.48 5.97 -3.48
N ARG A 202 9.52 4.76 -2.90
CA ARG A 202 9.82 4.57 -1.47
C ARG A 202 11.28 4.90 -1.16
N LEU A 203 12.20 4.52 -2.05
CA LEU A 203 13.62 4.90 -1.95
C LEU A 203 13.80 6.40 -2.18
N GLY A 204 13.06 6.99 -3.13
CA GLY A 204 13.04 8.44 -3.35
C GLY A 204 12.63 9.24 -2.11
N CYS A 205 11.59 8.78 -1.41
CA CYS A 205 11.12 9.40 -0.18
C CYS A 205 12.21 9.45 0.91
N LEU A 206 13.00 8.37 1.07
CA LEU A 206 14.11 8.34 2.03
C LEU A 206 15.14 9.45 1.75
N VAL A 207 15.39 9.78 0.49
CA VAL A 207 16.42 10.74 0.08
C VAL A 207 15.88 12.12 -0.29
N HIS A 208 14.60 12.38 -0.01
CA HIS A 208 13.91 13.63 -0.33
C HIS A 208 13.89 13.97 -1.83
N ARG A 209 13.73 12.96 -2.71
CA ARG A 209 13.70 13.12 -4.17
C ARG A 209 12.53 12.37 -4.81
N LYS A 210 12.11 12.84 -5.99
CA LYS A 210 11.25 12.10 -6.92
C LYS A 210 12.11 11.14 -7.76
N THR A 211 11.51 10.07 -8.27
CA THR A 211 12.18 8.95 -8.97
C THR A 211 11.33 8.43 -10.11
#